data_AF-A0A544Y480-F1
#
_entry.id   AF-A0A544Y480-F1
#
_cell.length_a   1.000
_cell.length_b   1.000
_cell.length_c   1.000
_cell.angle_alpha   90.00
_cell.angle_beta   90.00
_cell.angle_gamma   90.00
#
_symmetry.space_group_name_H-M   'P 1'
#
loop_
_entity.id
_entity.type
_entity.pdbx_description
1 polymer ?
#
loop_
_entity_poly.entity_id
_entity_poly.type
_entity_poly.pdbx_seq_one_letter_code
_entity_poly.pdbx_strand_id
1 'polypeptide(L)' 'MNELTAVATASERYLASQAAADADKEALFAAWVAAVQAGRTPEQIAQHCTFTAAYVRRIVRERGAPPLPRGPKSRKQPAE' A
#
# COMPACT_ATOMS: atom_id res chain seq x y z
N MET A 1 2.41 -33.69 -25.71
CA MET A 1 2.89 -32.68 -24.74
C MET A 1 2.91 -33.36 -23.38
N ASN A 2 4.05 -33.40 -22.68
CA ASN A 2 4.17 -34.07 -21.38
C ASN A 2 3.50 -33.20 -20.30
N GLU A 3 2.83 -33.83 -19.34
CA GLU A 3 2.15 -33.18 -18.20
C GLU A 3 3.13 -32.27 -17.44
N LEU A 4 4.39 -32.69 -17.29
CA LEU A 4 5.44 -31.89 -16.65
C LEU A 4 5.80 -30.62 -17.44
N THR A 5 5.74 -30.66 -18.77
CA THR A 5 5.96 -29.48 -19.62
C THR A 5 4.82 -28.46 -19.49
N ALA A 6 3.58 -28.94 -19.33
CA ALA A 6 2.43 -28.08 -19.07
C ALA A 6 2.54 -27.39 -17.69
N VAL A 7 2.99 -28.12 -16.66
CA VAL A 7 3.27 -27.55 -15.33
C VAL A 7 4.37 -26.50 -15.39
N ALA A 8 5.48 -26.78 -16.07
CA ALA A 8 6.57 -25.81 -16.21
C ALA A 8 6.09 -24.51 -16.88
N THR A 9 5.35 -24.63 -17.98
CA THR A 9 4.78 -23.47 -18.69
C THR A 9 3.81 -22.68 -17.81
N ALA A 10 2.95 -23.37 -17.03
CA ALA A 10 2.03 -22.72 -16.11
C ALA A 10 2.78 -22.01 -14.96
N SER A 11 3.86 -22.61 -14.45
CA SER A 11 4.70 -22.03 -13.40
C SER A 11 5.39 -20.76 -13.89
N GLU A 12 5.97 -20.75 -15.10
CA GLU A 12 6.58 -19.56 -15.69
C GLU A 12 5.58 -18.41 -15.84
N ARG A 13 4.37 -18.71 -16.33
CA ARG A 13 3.29 -17.71 -16.45
C ARG A 13 2.86 -17.15 -15.10
N TYR A 14 2.78 -18.01 -14.08
CA TYR A 14 2.46 -17.61 -12.73
C TYR A 14 3.54 -16.67 -12.17
N LEU A 15 4.82 -17.03 -12.30
CA LEU A 15 5.94 -16.21 -11.84
C LEU A 15 5.99 -14.85 -12.57
N ALA A 16 5.74 -14.84 -13.88
CA ALA A 16 5.66 -13.60 -14.65
C ALA A 16 4.49 -12.70 -14.16
N SER A 17 3.33 -13.29 -13.88
CA SER A 17 2.16 -12.56 -13.37
C SER A 17 2.41 -12.04 -11.96
N GLN A 18 3.09 -12.81 -11.13
CA GLN A 18 3.49 -12.41 -9.78
C GLN A 18 4.47 -11.24 -9.82
N ALA A 19 5.47 -11.29 -10.71
CA ALA A 19 6.42 -10.21 -10.90
C ALA A 19 5.73 -8.91 -11.35
N ALA A 20 4.75 -8.99 -12.27
CA ALA A 20 3.96 -7.84 -12.68
C ALA A 20 3.13 -7.27 -11.51
N ALA A 21 2.45 -8.14 -10.76
CA ALA A 21 1.67 -7.72 -9.59
C ALA A 21 2.54 -7.09 -8.49
N ASP A 22 3.76 -7.57 -8.30
CA ASP A 22 4.69 -7.00 -7.32
C ASP A 22 5.24 -5.63 -7.78
N ALA A 23 5.49 -5.46 -9.08
CA ALA A 23 5.82 -4.15 -9.65
C ALA A 23 4.66 -3.14 -9.49
N ASP A 24 3.42 -3.57 -9.71
CA ASP A 24 2.24 -2.73 -9.52
C ASP A 24 2.04 -2.32 -8.04
N LYS A 25 2.29 -3.25 -7.10
CA LYS A 25 2.30 -2.92 -5.67
C LYS A 25 3.38 -1.89 -5.33
N GLU A 26 4.57 -2.04 -5.90
CA GLU A 26 5.67 -1.10 -5.67
C GLU A 26 5.30 0.31 -6.17
N ALA A 27 4.70 0.41 -7.36
CA ALA A 27 4.20 1.66 -7.90
C ALA A 27 3.09 2.27 -7.04
N LEU A 28 2.15 1.46 -6.54
CA LEU A 28 1.10 1.90 -5.63
C LEU A 28 1.69 2.47 -4.33
N PHE A 29 2.66 1.78 -3.75
CA PHE A 29 3.30 2.22 -2.51
C PHE A 29 4.15 3.47 -2.70
N ALA A 30 4.83 3.62 -3.84
CA ALA A 30 5.51 4.86 -4.21
C ALA A 30 4.53 6.03 -4.33
N ALA A 31 3.34 5.81 -4.91
CA ALA A 31 2.30 6.82 -4.98
C ALA A 31 1.79 7.26 -3.60
N TRP A 32 1.69 6.33 -2.62
CA TRP A 32 1.34 6.68 -1.24
C TRP A 32 2.40 7.57 -0.58
N VAL A 33 3.68 7.24 -0.76
CA VAL A 33 4.78 8.06 -0.23
C VAL A 33 4.76 9.46 -0.85
N ALA A 34 4.59 9.56 -2.18
CA ALA A 34 4.48 10.84 -2.87
C ALA A 34 3.28 11.66 -2.36
N ALA A 35 2.12 11.03 -2.14
CA ALA A 35 0.95 11.71 -1.57
C ALA A 35 1.22 12.24 -0.16
N VAL A 36 1.91 11.47 0.69
CA VAL A 36 2.30 11.92 2.03
C VAL A 36 3.29 13.09 1.97
N GLN A 37 4.28 13.04 1.07
CA GLN A 37 5.22 14.14 0.85
C GLN A 37 4.52 15.41 0.34
N ALA A 38 3.44 15.26 -0.43
CA ALA A 38 2.55 16.35 -0.84
C ALA A 38 1.58 16.82 0.26
N GLY A 39 1.70 16.31 1.49
CA GLY A 39 0.90 16.73 2.65
C GLY A 39 -0.44 16.03 2.80
N ARG A 40 -0.72 14.96 2.04
CA ARG A 40 -1.94 14.16 2.21
C ARG A 40 -1.81 13.23 3.41
N THR A 41 -2.91 13.05 4.15
CA THR A 41 -2.93 12.13 5.29
C THR A 41 -3.18 10.68 4.84
N PRO A 42 -2.77 9.68 5.65
CA PRO A 42 -3.04 8.27 5.35
C PRO A 42 -4.54 7.98 5.31
N GLU A 43 -5.35 8.72 6.07
CA GLU A 43 -6.82 8.71 5.99
C GLU A 43 -7.33 9.15 4.62
N GLN A 44 -6.80 10.24 4.07
CA GLN A 44 -7.18 10.70 2.73
C GLN A 44 -6.77 9.68 1.66
N ILE A 45 -5.57 9.10 1.77
CA ILE A 45 -5.10 8.08 0.82
C ILE A 45 -6.01 6.84 0.87
N ALA A 46 -6.40 6.39 2.07
CA ALA A 46 -7.29 5.24 2.25
C ALA A 46 -8.71 5.45 1.69
N GLN A 47 -9.15 6.68 1.44
CA GLN A 47 -10.41 6.95 0.74
C GLN A 47 -10.32 6.67 -0.77
N HIS A 48 -9.11 6.62 -1.31
CA HIS A 48 -8.83 6.41 -2.73
C HIS A 48 -8.28 5.03 -3.06
N CYS A 49 -8.16 4.14 -2.06
CA CYS A 49 -7.66 2.78 -2.27
C CYS A 49 -8.41 1.77 -1.40
N THR A 50 -8.25 0.49 -1.71
CA THR A 50 -8.89 -0.62 -0.98
C THR A 50 -8.25 -0.90 0.39
N PHE A 51 -7.17 -0.19 0.73
CA PHE A 51 -6.37 -0.44 1.92
C PHE A 51 -6.76 0.49 3.07
N THR A 52 -6.59 0.00 4.30
CA THR A 52 -6.87 0.80 5.49
C THR A 52 -5.81 1.87 5.73
N ALA A 53 -6.19 2.98 6.38
CA ALA A 53 -5.25 4.02 6.77
C ALA A 53 -4.12 3.50 7.67
N ALA A 54 -4.38 2.47 8.48
CA ALA A 54 -3.38 1.80 9.30
C ALA A 54 -2.32 1.09 8.44
N TYR A 55 -2.74 0.43 7.36
CA TYR A 55 -1.82 -0.22 6.43
C TYR A 55 -0.98 0.80 5.66
N VAL A 56 -1.61 1.86 5.15
CA VAL A 56 -0.92 2.98 4.48
C VAL A 56 0.15 3.58 5.41
N ARG A 57 -0.18 3.85 6.67
CA ARG A 57 0.78 4.34 7.69
C ARG A 57 1.98 3.42 7.86
N ARG A 58 1.75 2.11 7.93
CA ARG A 58 2.82 1.13 8.12
C ARG A 58 3.79 1.15 6.94
N ILE A 59 3.28 1.10 5.72
CA ILE A 59 4.08 1.06 4.48
C ILE A 59 4.86 2.36 4.27
N VAL A 60 4.21 3.51 4.47
CA VAL A 60 4.88 4.82 4.36
C VAL A 60 6.02 4.94 5.37
N ARG A 61 5.84 4.43 6.60
CA ARG A 61 6.88 4.42 7.64
C ARG A 61 8.03 3.47 7.31
N GLU A 62 7.73 2.26 6.84
CA GLU A 62 8.74 1.28 6.40
C GLU A 62 9.61 1.84 5.27
N ARG A 63 9.05 2.73 4.43
CA ARG A 63 9.72 3.42 3.32
C ARG A 63 10.41 4.73 3.71
N GLY A 64 10.48 5.04 5.00
CA GLY A 64 11.22 6.20 5.50
C GLY A 64 10.54 7.55 5.31
N ALA A 65 9.26 7.60 4.93
CA ALA A 65 8.54 8.87 4.92
C ALA A 65 8.29 9.35 6.36
N PRO A 66 8.49 10.66 6.64
CA PRO A 66 8.37 11.18 7.99
C PRO A 66 6.94 10.97 8.51
N PRO A 67 6.78 10.60 9.80
CA PRO A 67 5.46 10.48 10.39
C PRO A 67 4.75 11.83 10.27
N LEU A 68 3.58 11.84 9.62
CA LEU A 68 2.73 13.03 9.62
C LEU A 68 2.42 13.41 11.07
N PRO A 69 2.35 14.72 11.38
CA PRO A 69 2.03 15.18 12.71
C PRO A 69 0.74 14.49 13.16
N ARG A 70 0.76 13.92 14.37
CA ARG A 70 -0.42 13.27 14.96
C ARG A 70 -1.58 14.25 14.82
N GLY A 71 -2.63 13.82 14.10
CA GLY A 71 -3.84 14.63 13.94
C GLY A 71 -4.34 15.15 15.29
N PRO A 72 -5.03 16.29 15.32
CA PRO A 72 -5.48 16.89 16.56
C PRO A 72 -6.20 15.84 17.39
N LYS A 73 -5.77 15.64 18.65
CA LYS A 73 -6.47 14.77 19.60
C LYS A 73 -7.93 15.24 19.58
N SER A 74 -8.85 14.36 19.18
CA SER A 74 -10.26 14.56 19.44
C SER A 74 -10.38 14.75 20.95
N ARG A 75 -10.52 16.01 21.37
CA ARG A 75 -10.86 16.38 22.74
C ARG A 75 -12.31 15.93 22.84
N LYS A 76 -12.54 14.72 23.39
CA LYS A 76 -13.86 14.35 23.88
C LYS A 76 -14.33 15.53 24.73
N GLN A 77 -15.31 16.29 24.25
CA GLN A 77 -15.95 17.32 25.07
C GLN A 77 -16.52 16.59 26.30
N PRO A 78 -16.28 17.09 27.52
CA PRO A 78 -17.00 16.56 28.67
C PRO A 78 -18.49 16.83 28.43
N ALA A 79 -19.29 15.78 28.55
CA ALA A 79 -20.74 15.92 28.65
C ALA A 79 -21.03 16.67 29.96
N GLU A 80 -21.68 17.82 29.83
CA GLU A 80 -22.33 18.55 30.93
C GLU A 80 -23.61 17.83 31.33
#